data_AF-A0A9P9D1W0-F1
#
_entry.id   AF-A0A9P9D1W0-F1
#
_cell.length_a   1.000
_cell.length_b   1.000
_cell.length_c   1.000
_cell.angle_alpha   90.00
_cell.angle_beta   90.00
_cell.angle_gamma   90.00
#
_symmetry.space_group_name_H-M   'P 1'
#
loop_
_entity.id
_entity.type
_entity.pdbx_description
1 polymer ?
#
loop_
_entity_poly.entity_id
_entity_poly.type
_entity_poly.pdbx_seq_one_letter_code
_entity_poly.pdbx_strand_id
1 'polypeptide(L)'
;MASASISASTYKGPPGLLRHRCPQCSATGPQLLRCSACRAVRYCSREHQATHRSQHKSACNKINKARAKLAEEDGRVRNATADFMTPTNAFETHAGHFWGLLNTRDYMRARFALTDHLRLLGTLDGVHEALEHMQDMLRLCRSDNMGLRDMVPALMLRLDLDQECYDFVKWWATCDPDGRYDWGDMTLPHLNIHGADVLEDADFFGTYPTLNHVVAILLLKLKLLVDIRNLKMTRKILASRRLLHDLWESIELSVVRSPLSAKLQRESPEALLKAEAKLLNQTRGLGATLVEANHSFMFCLFDPDEALCDRPESYSMGSWEEMALAMQNSYAAWWETEGVLDLLNDARACAARDSEDEIDDMMGDEAQRPNSRTAEELLADVSVNRIWGYLDWAVENASYLGPWFERPSERRTCENRKAWASAIEEEVELDRLLDKWAGSGDED
;
A
#
# COMPACT_ATOMS: atom_id res chain seq x y z
N MET A 1 -19.06 20.76 -13.95
CA MET A 1 -19.95 19.70 -13.43
C MET A 1 -19.63 19.55 -11.95
N ALA A 2 -20.59 19.79 -11.05
CA ALA A 2 -20.35 19.68 -9.61
C ALA A 2 -19.97 18.23 -9.26
N SER A 3 -18.68 17.99 -9.07
CA SER A 3 -18.19 16.67 -8.67
C SER A 3 -18.59 16.47 -7.22
N ALA A 4 -19.28 15.37 -6.93
CA ALA A 4 -19.53 14.99 -5.55
C ALA A 4 -18.15 14.81 -4.87
N SER A 5 -17.88 15.57 -3.81
CA SER A 5 -16.69 15.41 -2.97
C SER A 5 -16.53 13.92 -2.62
N ILE A 6 -15.38 13.34 -2.98
CA ILE A 6 -15.04 11.98 -2.57
C ILE A 6 -14.65 12.12 -1.10
N SER A 7 -15.35 11.42 -0.22
CA SER A 7 -15.02 11.41 1.19
C SER A 7 -13.93 10.37 1.45
N ALA A 8 -12.97 10.68 2.32
CA ALA A 8 -11.94 9.75 2.81
C ALA A 8 -12.53 8.43 3.33
N SER A 9 -13.76 8.46 3.88
CA SER A 9 -14.50 7.26 4.31
C SER A 9 -14.73 6.21 3.21
N THR A 10 -14.69 6.61 1.93
CA THR A 10 -14.82 5.71 0.77
C THR A 10 -13.68 4.70 0.69
N TYR A 11 -12.51 5.05 1.21
CA TYR A 11 -11.31 4.22 1.19
C TYR A 11 -11.16 3.36 2.45
N LYS A 12 -11.94 3.66 3.51
CA LYS A 12 -11.90 2.99 4.82
C LYS A 12 -13.02 1.96 4.94
N GLY A 13 -13.00 0.94 4.07
CA GLY A 13 -13.94 -0.18 4.10
C GLY A 13 -13.76 -1.09 5.34
N PRO A 14 -14.52 -2.20 5.47
CA PRO A 14 -14.23 -3.19 6.50
C PRO A 14 -12.80 -3.73 6.34
N PRO A 15 -11.96 -3.72 7.40
CA PRO A 15 -10.60 -4.23 7.31
C PRO A 15 -10.59 -5.74 7.00
N GLY A 16 -9.46 -6.19 6.47
CA GLY A 16 -9.25 -7.58 6.08
C GLY A 16 -9.64 -7.86 4.62
N LEU A 17 -9.69 -9.15 4.28
CA LEU A 17 -9.96 -9.62 2.93
C LEU A 17 -11.30 -9.12 2.37
N LEU A 18 -11.26 -8.64 1.13
CA LEU A 18 -12.46 -8.42 0.32
C LEU A 18 -13.23 -9.73 0.16
N ARG A 19 -14.46 -9.72 0.65
CA ARG A 19 -15.38 -10.86 0.56
C ARG A 19 -16.71 -10.39 -0.01
N HIS A 20 -17.50 -11.31 -0.53
CA HIS A 20 -18.92 -11.04 -0.73
C HIS A 20 -19.57 -10.85 0.63
N ARG A 21 -20.03 -9.63 0.93
CA ARG A 21 -20.65 -9.27 2.22
C ARG A 21 -21.95 -8.51 1.98
N CYS A 22 -22.88 -8.67 2.91
CA CYS A 22 -24.07 -7.83 2.96
C CYS A 22 -23.75 -6.52 3.73
N PRO A 23 -24.00 -5.33 3.19
CA PRO A 23 -23.74 -4.07 3.90
C PRO A 23 -24.60 -3.81 5.15
N GLN A 24 -25.58 -4.66 5.45
CA GLN A 24 -26.53 -4.47 6.55
C GLN A 24 -26.35 -5.47 7.71
N CYS A 25 -25.59 -6.55 7.50
CA CYS A 25 -25.38 -7.58 8.51
C CYS A 25 -24.05 -8.30 8.28
N SER A 26 -23.66 -9.19 9.19
CA SER A 26 -22.37 -9.89 9.11
C SER A 26 -22.35 -11.07 8.12
N ALA A 27 -23.43 -11.30 7.36
CA ALA A 27 -23.48 -12.41 6.43
C ALA A 27 -22.51 -12.21 5.25
N THR A 28 -21.81 -13.29 4.93
CA THR A 28 -20.83 -13.33 3.84
C THR A 28 -21.08 -14.53 2.93
N GLY A 29 -20.61 -14.45 1.70
CA GLY A 29 -20.56 -15.57 0.76
C GLY A 29 -21.21 -15.30 -0.60
N PRO A 30 -20.93 -16.18 -1.59
CA PRO A 30 -21.36 -16.01 -2.97
C PRO A 30 -22.87 -16.20 -3.18
N GLN A 31 -23.57 -16.85 -2.25
CA GLN A 31 -25.01 -17.09 -2.27
C GLN A 31 -25.86 -15.82 -2.08
N LEU A 32 -25.23 -14.69 -1.70
CA LEU A 32 -25.91 -13.42 -1.53
C LEU A 32 -26.43 -12.88 -2.86
N LEU A 33 -27.63 -12.30 -2.83
CA LEU A 33 -28.32 -11.72 -3.99
C LEU A 33 -27.59 -10.48 -4.49
N ARG A 34 -27.22 -10.44 -5.76
CA ARG A 34 -26.62 -9.26 -6.40
C ARG A 34 -27.67 -8.19 -6.67
N CYS A 35 -27.31 -6.93 -6.48
CA CYS A 35 -28.09 -5.80 -6.96
C CYS A 35 -28.29 -5.91 -8.47
N SER A 36 -29.53 -6.02 -8.94
CA SER A 36 -29.84 -6.19 -10.36
C SER A 36 -29.40 -5.01 -11.24
N ALA A 37 -29.32 -3.81 -10.66
CA ALA A 37 -28.95 -2.59 -11.38
C ALA A 37 -27.43 -2.45 -11.54
N CYS A 38 -26.67 -2.28 -10.45
CA CYS A 38 -25.22 -2.04 -10.54
C CYS A 38 -24.39 -3.32 -10.66
N ARG A 39 -24.93 -4.47 -10.23
CA ARG A 39 -24.28 -5.78 -10.16
C ARG A 39 -23.04 -5.88 -9.25
N ALA A 40 -22.67 -4.80 -8.57
CA ALA A 40 -21.44 -4.72 -7.77
C ALA A 40 -21.67 -4.89 -6.25
N VAL A 41 -22.91 -4.86 -5.76
CA VAL A 41 -23.23 -5.05 -4.32
C VAL A 41 -24.09 -6.28 -4.11
N ARG A 42 -23.90 -6.97 -2.99
CA ARG A 42 -24.67 -8.16 -2.61
C ARG A 42 -25.46 -7.99 -1.30
N TYR A 43 -26.57 -8.71 -1.18
CA TYR A 43 -27.50 -8.63 -0.05
C TYR A 43 -28.03 -10.02 0.33
N CYS A 44 -28.39 -10.22 1.59
CA CYS A 44 -29.07 -11.44 2.03
C CYS A 44 -30.49 -11.55 1.47
N SER A 45 -31.18 -10.40 1.40
CA SER A 45 -32.60 -10.31 1.06
C SER A 45 -32.91 -8.98 0.39
N ARG A 46 -34.10 -8.90 -0.22
CA ARG A 46 -34.63 -7.63 -0.76
C ARG A 46 -34.86 -6.58 0.33
N GLU A 47 -35.11 -7.01 1.56
CA GLU A 47 -35.27 -6.12 2.71
C GLU A 47 -33.97 -5.40 3.05
N HIS A 48 -32.85 -6.13 3.18
CA HIS A 48 -31.53 -5.52 3.41
C HIS A 48 -31.14 -4.57 2.26
N GLN A 49 -31.51 -4.91 1.02
CA GLN A 49 -31.31 -4.02 -0.13
C GLN A 49 -32.15 -2.73 0.00
N ALA A 50 -33.40 -2.83 0.47
CA ALA A 50 -34.27 -1.67 0.66
C ALA A 50 -33.74 -0.74 1.75
N THR A 51 -33.25 -1.29 2.87
CA THR A 51 -32.67 -0.52 3.98
C THR A 51 -31.38 0.20 3.56
N HIS A 52 -30.48 -0.50 2.85
CA HIS A 52 -29.22 0.09 2.36
C HIS A 52 -29.42 1.08 1.19
N ARG A 53 -30.63 1.16 0.61
CA ARG A 53 -30.88 1.91 -0.62
C ARG A 53 -30.50 3.38 -0.52
N SER A 54 -30.74 4.04 0.60
CA SER A 54 -30.41 5.48 0.77
C SER A 54 -28.92 5.76 0.63
N GLN A 55 -28.08 4.89 1.20
CA GLN A 55 -26.61 4.98 1.15
C GLN A 55 -26.08 4.52 -0.23
N HIS A 56 -26.65 3.46 -0.80
CA HIS A 56 -26.17 2.87 -2.06
C HIS A 56 -26.64 3.59 -3.33
N LYS A 57 -27.81 4.24 -3.33
CA LYS A 57 -28.50 4.72 -4.55
C LYS A 57 -27.63 5.61 -5.43
N SER A 58 -26.84 6.52 -4.83
CA SER A 58 -25.96 7.42 -5.58
C SER A 58 -24.90 6.64 -6.37
N ALA A 59 -24.15 5.77 -5.70
CA ALA A 59 -23.14 4.92 -6.33
C ALA A 59 -23.76 3.96 -7.37
N CYS A 60 -24.91 3.35 -7.04
CA CYS A 60 -25.65 2.47 -7.94
C CYS A 60 -26.01 3.16 -9.27
N ASN A 61 -26.52 4.40 -9.20
CA ASN A 61 -26.91 5.17 -10.37
C ASN A 61 -25.70 5.58 -11.21
N LYS A 62 -24.59 5.97 -10.58
CA LYS A 62 -23.32 6.29 -11.26
C LYS A 62 -22.80 5.10 -12.05
N ILE A 63 -22.72 3.92 -11.43
CA ILE A 63 -22.29 2.68 -12.09
C ILE A 63 -23.22 2.34 -13.26
N ASN A 64 -24.55 2.39 -13.06
CA ASN A 64 -25.49 2.03 -14.12
C ASN A 64 -25.40 3.01 -15.32
N LYS A 65 -25.24 4.31 -15.05
CA LYS A 65 -25.00 5.32 -16.09
C LYS A 65 -23.68 5.09 -16.82
N ALA A 66 -22.60 4.79 -16.10
CA ALA A 66 -21.30 4.50 -16.70
C ALA A 66 -21.34 3.24 -17.58
N ARG A 67 -22.06 2.19 -17.15
CA ARG A 67 -22.29 0.97 -17.97
C ARG A 67 -23.06 1.29 -19.25
N ALA A 68 -24.15 2.05 -19.16
CA ALA A 68 -24.92 2.45 -20.34
C ALA A 68 -24.07 3.26 -21.32
N LYS A 69 -23.23 4.17 -20.80
CA LYS A 69 -22.30 4.95 -21.62
C LYS A 69 -21.23 4.07 -22.28
N LEU A 70 -20.63 3.14 -21.53
CA LEU A 70 -19.67 2.20 -22.08
C LEU A 70 -20.27 1.34 -23.19
N ALA A 71 -21.50 0.84 -23.01
CA ALA A 71 -22.20 0.07 -24.04
C ALA A 71 -22.51 0.89 -25.30
N GLU A 72 -22.87 2.16 -25.14
CA GLU A 72 -23.05 3.09 -26.26
C GLU A 72 -21.74 3.28 -27.06
N GLU A 73 -20.64 3.59 -26.37
CA GLU A 73 -19.34 3.80 -27.03
C GLU A 73 -18.79 2.49 -27.63
N ASP A 74 -18.98 1.34 -26.98
CA ASP A 74 -18.63 0.02 -27.54
C ASP A 74 -19.36 -0.20 -28.88
N GLY A 75 -20.66 0.07 -28.91
CA GLY A 75 -21.48 -0.02 -30.12
C GLY A 75 -21.00 0.93 -31.22
N ARG A 76 -20.57 2.14 -30.89
CA ARG A 76 -20.01 3.09 -31.88
C ARG A 76 -18.68 2.62 -32.45
N VAL A 77 -17.78 2.08 -31.62
CA VAL A 77 -16.49 1.57 -32.09
C VAL A 77 -16.65 0.32 -32.96
N ARG A 78 -17.55 -0.60 -32.58
CA ARG A 78 -17.81 -1.83 -33.37
C ARG A 78 -18.46 -1.55 -34.71
N ASN A 79 -19.43 -0.62 -34.72
CA ASN A 79 -20.22 -0.29 -35.91
C ASN A 79 -19.73 0.98 -36.63
N ALA A 80 -18.49 1.40 -36.37
CA ALA A 80 -17.92 2.57 -37.02
C ALA A 80 -17.85 2.34 -38.54
N THR A 81 -18.37 3.29 -39.32
CA THR A 81 -18.19 3.31 -40.77
C THR A 81 -16.74 3.64 -41.06
N ALA A 82 -16.08 2.83 -41.88
CA ALA A 82 -14.70 3.06 -42.27
C ALA A 82 -14.55 4.40 -42.99
N ASP A 83 -13.61 5.23 -42.54
CA ASP A 83 -13.16 6.41 -43.27
C ASP A 83 -11.63 6.56 -43.14
N PHE A 84 -11.07 7.64 -43.67
CA PHE A 84 -9.61 7.87 -43.65
C PHE A 84 -9.02 7.92 -42.23
N MET A 85 -9.82 8.27 -41.21
CA MET A 85 -9.39 8.43 -39.82
C MET A 85 -9.92 7.31 -38.90
N THR A 86 -10.87 6.51 -39.37
CA THR A 86 -11.65 5.57 -38.57
C THR A 86 -11.64 4.18 -39.20
N PRO A 87 -10.96 3.20 -38.60
CA PRO A 87 -10.97 1.84 -39.11
C PRO A 87 -12.23 1.07 -38.71
N THR A 88 -12.62 0.08 -39.52
CA THR A 88 -13.64 -0.91 -39.14
C THR A 88 -13.11 -1.82 -38.03
N ASN A 89 -13.93 -2.06 -36.99
CA ASN A 89 -13.63 -2.95 -35.87
C ASN A 89 -12.25 -2.70 -35.22
N ALA A 90 -12.04 -1.47 -34.73
CA ALA A 90 -10.78 -1.04 -34.12
C ALA A 90 -10.29 -1.93 -32.96
N PHE A 91 -11.18 -2.69 -32.31
CA PHE A 91 -10.83 -3.60 -31.22
C PHE A 91 -9.86 -4.72 -31.61
N GLU A 92 -9.93 -5.18 -32.86
CA GLU A 92 -9.09 -6.27 -33.37
C GLU A 92 -7.98 -5.74 -34.27
N THR A 93 -8.27 -4.73 -35.09
CA THR A 93 -7.35 -4.25 -36.11
C THR A 93 -6.33 -3.24 -35.59
N HIS A 94 -6.60 -2.61 -34.44
CA HIS A 94 -5.80 -1.49 -33.91
C HIS A 94 -5.47 -1.64 -32.41
N ALA A 95 -5.51 -2.86 -31.86
CA ALA A 95 -4.95 -3.11 -30.53
C ALA A 95 -3.46 -2.70 -30.52
N GLY A 96 -3.00 -2.05 -29.44
CA GLY A 96 -1.67 -1.43 -29.35
C GLY A 96 -1.68 0.05 -29.77
N HIS A 97 -2.39 0.37 -30.85
CA HIS A 97 -2.53 1.73 -31.38
C HIS A 97 -3.88 2.39 -31.01
N PHE A 98 -4.66 1.76 -30.14
CA PHE A 98 -6.06 2.11 -29.92
C PHE A 98 -6.23 3.56 -29.46
N TRP A 99 -5.33 4.09 -28.64
CA TRP A 99 -5.37 5.50 -28.19
C TRP A 99 -5.08 6.54 -29.28
N GLY A 100 -4.34 6.15 -30.32
CA GLY A 100 -4.03 7.02 -31.47
C GLY A 100 -5.27 7.40 -32.27
N LEU A 101 -6.29 6.55 -32.27
CA LEU A 101 -7.56 6.78 -32.94
C LEU A 101 -8.45 7.70 -32.11
N LEU A 102 -8.96 8.78 -32.69
CA LEU A 102 -9.75 9.76 -31.94
C LEU A 102 -11.11 9.20 -31.49
N ASN A 103 -11.74 8.36 -32.33
CA ASN A 103 -13.07 7.80 -32.09
C ASN A 103 -13.10 6.74 -30.97
N THR A 104 -11.96 6.16 -30.61
CA THR A 104 -11.85 5.14 -29.56
C THR A 104 -11.54 5.73 -28.18
N ARG A 105 -11.09 6.99 -28.11
CA ARG A 105 -10.76 7.66 -26.84
C ARG A 105 -11.98 7.82 -25.94
N ASP A 106 -13.15 8.06 -26.52
CA ASP A 106 -14.39 8.18 -25.75
C ASP A 106 -14.82 6.84 -25.15
N TYR A 107 -14.57 5.73 -25.84
CA TYR A 107 -14.71 4.39 -25.27
C TYR A 107 -13.76 4.18 -24.08
N MET A 108 -12.47 4.50 -24.22
CA MET A 108 -11.48 4.34 -23.14
C MET A 108 -11.84 5.17 -21.91
N ARG A 109 -12.26 6.43 -22.11
CA ARG A 109 -12.73 7.31 -21.02
C ARG A 109 -14.02 6.80 -20.36
N ALA A 110 -14.98 6.32 -21.15
CA ALA A 110 -16.21 5.74 -20.61
C ALA A 110 -15.93 4.49 -19.77
N ARG A 111 -14.98 3.67 -20.22
CA ARG A 111 -14.54 2.48 -19.51
C ARG A 111 -13.83 2.82 -18.21
N PHE A 112 -12.91 3.78 -18.23
CA PHE A 112 -12.27 4.29 -17.02
C PHE A 112 -13.27 4.86 -16.00
N ALA A 113 -14.25 5.63 -16.46
CA ALA A 113 -15.29 6.15 -15.56
C ALA A 113 -16.08 5.03 -14.86
N LEU A 114 -16.29 3.89 -15.54
CA LEU A 114 -16.89 2.72 -14.92
C LEU A 114 -15.94 2.08 -13.89
N THR A 115 -14.66 1.87 -14.23
CA THR A 115 -13.68 1.26 -13.29
C THR A 115 -13.49 2.11 -12.04
N ASP A 116 -13.45 3.43 -12.18
CA ASP A 116 -13.32 4.37 -11.08
C ASP A 116 -14.51 4.27 -10.10
N HIS A 117 -15.74 4.19 -10.61
CA HIS A 117 -16.91 3.99 -9.77
C HIS A 117 -16.97 2.60 -9.12
N LEU A 118 -16.48 1.55 -9.79
CA LEU A 118 -16.47 0.18 -9.29
C LEU A 118 -15.42 -0.01 -8.18
N ARG A 119 -14.18 0.48 -8.37
CA ARG A 119 -13.09 0.34 -7.38
C ARG A 119 -13.39 1.08 -6.07
N LEU A 120 -13.99 2.27 -6.17
CA LEU A 120 -14.37 3.12 -5.03
C LEU A 120 -15.56 2.56 -4.25
N LEU A 121 -16.32 1.63 -4.83
CA LEU A 121 -17.41 0.96 -4.10
C LEU A 121 -16.89 0.05 -2.99
N GLY A 122 -15.62 -0.38 -3.06
CA GLY A 122 -14.99 -1.20 -2.02
C GLY A 122 -15.60 -2.59 -1.84
N THR A 123 -16.18 -3.15 -2.91
CA THR A 123 -16.80 -4.48 -2.90
C THR A 123 -15.97 -5.47 -3.70
N LEU A 124 -15.98 -6.75 -3.32
CA LEU A 124 -15.25 -7.78 -4.05
C LEU A 124 -15.65 -7.83 -5.54
N ASP A 125 -16.95 -7.82 -5.86
CA ASP A 125 -17.41 -7.83 -7.25
C ASP A 125 -16.95 -6.57 -8.01
N GLY A 126 -17.02 -5.39 -7.37
CA GLY A 126 -16.61 -4.13 -8.00
C GLY A 126 -15.11 -4.04 -8.25
N VAL A 127 -14.28 -4.41 -7.26
CA VAL A 127 -12.81 -4.38 -7.39
C VAL A 127 -12.33 -5.39 -8.43
N HIS A 128 -12.90 -6.60 -8.45
CA HIS A 128 -12.59 -7.61 -9.46
C HIS A 128 -12.94 -7.11 -10.87
N GLU A 129 -14.16 -6.61 -11.08
CA GLU A 129 -14.58 -6.11 -12.38
C GLU A 129 -13.80 -4.87 -12.84
N ALA A 130 -13.41 -3.99 -11.90
CA ALA A 130 -12.55 -2.86 -12.20
C ALA A 130 -11.18 -3.33 -12.72
N LEU A 131 -10.58 -4.34 -12.08
CA LEU A 131 -9.30 -4.91 -12.53
C LEU A 131 -9.42 -5.53 -13.93
N GLU A 132 -10.46 -6.32 -14.21
CA GLU A 132 -10.71 -6.91 -15.54
C GLU A 132 -10.79 -5.83 -16.63
N HIS A 133 -11.51 -4.74 -16.36
CA HIS A 133 -11.60 -3.62 -17.28
C HIS A 133 -10.26 -2.90 -17.48
N MET A 134 -9.49 -2.66 -16.42
CA MET A 134 -8.16 -2.04 -16.52
C MET A 134 -7.18 -2.90 -17.31
N GLN A 135 -7.19 -4.22 -17.10
CA GLN A 135 -6.35 -5.16 -17.86
C GLN A 135 -6.70 -5.15 -19.35
N ASP A 136 -7.98 -5.14 -19.71
CA ASP A 136 -8.37 -5.06 -21.12
C ASP A 136 -8.05 -3.68 -21.73
N MET A 137 -8.10 -2.61 -20.94
CA MET A 137 -7.64 -1.29 -21.38
C MET A 137 -6.13 -1.28 -21.65
N LEU A 138 -5.31 -1.89 -20.80
CA LEU A 138 -3.86 -2.05 -21.01
C LEU A 138 -3.56 -2.93 -22.22
N ARG A 139 -4.40 -3.93 -22.52
CA ARG A 139 -4.29 -4.73 -23.75
C ARG A 139 -4.55 -3.88 -25.00
N LEU A 140 -5.53 -3.00 -24.96
CA LEU A 140 -5.87 -2.11 -26.08
C LEU A 140 -4.83 -1.00 -26.28
N CYS A 141 -4.27 -0.48 -25.18
CA CYS A 141 -3.30 0.61 -25.16
C CYS A 141 -2.12 0.22 -24.26
N ARG A 142 -1.13 -0.49 -24.83
CA ARG A 142 0.06 -0.95 -24.08
C ARG A 142 0.90 0.21 -23.57
N SER A 143 0.91 1.35 -24.27
CA SER A 143 1.59 2.59 -23.83
C SER A 143 0.94 3.27 -22.62
N ASP A 144 -0.21 2.77 -22.16
CA ASP A 144 -0.95 3.23 -20.99
C ASP A 144 -1.13 4.76 -20.89
N ASN A 145 -1.66 5.37 -21.95
CA ASN A 145 -1.87 6.82 -21.99
C ASN A 145 -2.86 7.37 -20.95
N MET A 146 -3.55 6.49 -20.21
CA MET A 146 -4.47 6.86 -19.14
C MET A 146 -3.90 6.63 -17.72
N GLY A 147 -2.67 6.13 -17.60
CA GLY A 147 -2.00 5.92 -16.31
C GLY A 147 -2.61 4.83 -15.44
N LEU A 148 -3.18 3.78 -16.04
CA LEU A 148 -3.79 2.66 -15.32
C LEU A 148 -2.78 1.80 -14.58
N ARG A 149 -1.53 1.73 -15.04
CA ARG A 149 -0.45 0.93 -14.44
C ARG A 149 -0.14 1.34 -13.00
N ASP A 150 -0.53 2.54 -12.60
CA ASP A 150 -0.36 3.06 -11.24
C ASP A 150 -1.48 2.58 -10.30
N MET A 151 -2.65 2.24 -10.84
CA MET A 151 -3.81 1.76 -10.07
C MET A 151 -3.86 0.24 -9.95
N VAL A 152 -3.45 -0.46 -11.00
CA VAL A 152 -3.58 -1.93 -11.12
C VAL A 152 -2.92 -2.70 -9.97
N PRO A 153 -1.67 -2.40 -9.54
CA PRO A 153 -1.02 -3.12 -8.45
C PRO A 153 -1.82 -3.09 -7.15
N ALA A 154 -2.36 -1.93 -6.77
CA ALA A 154 -3.17 -1.80 -5.57
C ALA A 154 -4.44 -2.65 -5.64
N LEU A 155 -5.11 -2.72 -6.80
CA LEU A 155 -6.29 -3.58 -6.98
C LEU A 155 -5.92 -5.08 -6.89
N MET A 156 -4.77 -5.48 -7.44
CA MET A 156 -4.28 -6.85 -7.32
C MET A 156 -4.04 -7.23 -5.85
N LEU A 157 -3.41 -6.36 -5.06
CA LEU A 157 -3.18 -6.61 -3.63
C LEU A 157 -4.48 -6.71 -2.81
N ARG A 158 -5.50 -5.92 -3.16
CA ARG A 158 -6.84 -6.01 -2.53
C ARG A 158 -7.54 -7.32 -2.82
N LEU A 159 -7.23 -7.96 -3.95
CA LEU A 159 -7.76 -9.26 -4.38
C LEU A 159 -6.84 -10.42 -3.99
N ASP A 160 -5.77 -10.17 -3.23
CA ASP A 160 -4.73 -11.14 -2.87
C ASP A 160 -4.05 -11.83 -4.08
N LEU A 161 -4.03 -11.15 -5.23
CA LEU A 161 -3.27 -11.52 -6.43
C LEU A 161 -1.80 -11.11 -6.28
N ASP A 162 -1.18 -11.60 -5.22
CA ASP A 162 0.10 -11.11 -4.72
C ASP A 162 1.26 -11.42 -5.67
N GLN A 163 1.27 -12.62 -6.27
CA GLN A 163 2.29 -13.01 -7.25
C GLN A 163 2.16 -12.18 -8.53
N GLU A 164 0.92 -12.04 -9.03
CA GLU A 164 0.61 -11.30 -10.23
C GLU A 164 0.92 -9.81 -10.06
N CYS A 165 0.68 -9.25 -8.87
CA CYS A 165 1.08 -7.88 -8.54
C CYS A 165 2.59 -7.70 -8.66
N TYR A 166 3.37 -8.61 -8.08
CA TYR A 166 4.83 -8.56 -8.13
C TYR A 166 5.34 -8.68 -9.57
N ASP A 167 4.84 -9.68 -10.31
CA ASP A 167 5.20 -9.93 -11.70
C ASP A 167 4.86 -8.73 -12.60
N PHE A 168 3.68 -8.11 -12.38
CA PHE A 168 3.23 -6.92 -13.12
C PHE A 168 4.17 -5.73 -12.90
N VAL A 169 4.49 -5.41 -11.65
CA VAL A 169 5.38 -4.29 -11.31
C VAL A 169 6.79 -4.55 -11.84
N LYS A 170 7.32 -5.76 -11.65
CA LYS A 170 8.64 -6.14 -12.16
C LYS A 170 8.70 -5.98 -13.67
N TRP A 171 7.67 -6.44 -14.40
CA TRP A 171 7.62 -6.29 -15.85
C TRP A 171 7.69 -4.82 -16.27
N TRP A 172 6.87 -3.95 -15.68
CA TRP A 172 6.89 -2.52 -16.01
C TRP A 172 8.24 -1.86 -15.70
N ALA A 173 8.87 -2.23 -14.59
CA ALA A 173 10.18 -1.70 -14.21
C ALA A 173 11.31 -2.14 -15.17
N THR A 174 11.19 -3.29 -15.83
CA THR A 174 12.27 -3.88 -16.65
C THR A 174 11.97 -3.99 -18.15
N CYS A 175 10.76 -3.66 -18.61
CA CYS A 175 10.32 -3.94 -19.98
C CYS A 175 11.02 -3.11 -21.07
N ASP A 176 11.48 -1.91 -20.73
CA ASP A 176 12.06 -0.97 -21.69
C ASP A 176 13.38 -0.35 -21.19
N PRO A 177 14.45 -1.16 -21.03
CA PRO A 177 15.71 -0.68 -20.45
C PRO A 177 16.41 0.37 -21.32
N ASP A 178 16.17 0.36 -22.63
CA ASP A 178 16.82 1.25 -23.60
C ASP A 178 15.91 2.39 -24.11
N GLY A 179 14.63 2.44 -23.69
CA GLY A 179 13.65 3.40 -24.18
C GLY A 179 13.21 3.16 -25.64
N ARG A 180 13.31 1.92 -26.12
CA ARG A 180 13.07 1.50 -27.51
C ARG A 180 11.93 0.50 -27.69
N TYR A 181 11.19 0.19 -26.63
CA TYR A 181 10.06 -0.73 -26.70
C TYR A 181 8.94 -0.15 -27.60
N ASP A 182 8.56 -0.89 -28.64
CA ASP A 182 7.46 -0.51 -29.52
C ASP A 182 6.12 -0.94 -28.91
N TRP A 183 5.45 0.00 -28.24
CA TRP A 183 4.14 -0.21 -27.63
C TRP A 183 3.04 -0.60 -28.62
N GLY A 184 3.22 -0.31 -29.90
CA GLY A 184 2.29 -0.66 -30.97
C GLY A 184 2.43 -2.09 -31.48
N ASP A 185 3.64 -2.67 -31.35
CA ASP A 185 3.91 -4.02 -31.83
C ASP A 185 3.32 -5.06 -30.86
N MET A 186 2.17 -5.61 -31.25
CA MET A 186 1.46 -6.61 -30.48
C MET A 186 2.19 -7.97 -30.39
N THR A 187 3.23 -8.19 -31.22
CA THR A 187 4.04 -9.42 -31.20
C THR A 187 5.13 -9.40 -30.13
N LEU A 188 5.48 -8.21 -29.61
CA LEU A 188 6.45 -8.09 -28.53
C LEU A 188 5.91 -8.63 -27.20
N PRO A 189 6.77 -9.19 -26.33
CA PRO A 189 6.37 -9.68 -25.01
C PRO A 189 5.76 -8.56 -24.18
N HIS A 190 4.57 -8.80 -23.62
CA HIS A 190 3.82 -7.84 -22.81
C HIS A 190 3.23 -8.52 -21.58
N LEU A 191 3.56 -8.01 -20.39
CA LEU A 191 3.17 -8.60 -19.10
C LEU A 191 3.45 -10.11 -19.01
N ASN A 192 4.63 -10.51 -19.50
CA ASN A 192 5.01 -11.91 -19.71
C ASN A 192 5.95 -12.48 -18.62
N ILE A 193 6.17 -11.73 -17.53
CA ILE A 193 6.84 -12.25 -16.34
C ILE A 193 5.79 -13.04 -15.53
N HIS A 194 6.13 -14.27 -15.15
CA HIS A 194 5.27 -15.12 -14.34
C HIS A 194 6.10 -15.88 -13.32
N GLY A 195 5.70 -15.82 -12.05
CA GLY A 195 6.36 -16.54 -10.96
C GLY A 195 7.75 -16.03 -10.63
N ALA A 196 7.99 -14.72 -10.75
CA ALA A 196 9.23 -14.13 -10.29
C ALA A 196 9.39 -14.31 -8.77
N ASP A 197 10.63 -14.37 -8.30
CA ASP A 197 10.92 -14.53 -6.88
C ASP A 197 10.55 -13.25 -6.11
N VAL A 198 9.39 -13.27 -5.45
CA VAL A 198 8.89 -12.15 -4.63
C VAL A 198 9.83 -11.81 -3.46
N LEU A 199 10.66 -12.77 -3.05
CA LEU A 199 11.66 -12.60 -2.00
C LEU A 199 13.01 -12.13 -2.56
N GLU A 200 13.19 -11.91 -3.86
CA GLU A 200 14.42 -11.28 -4.37
C GLU A 200 14.49 -9.81 -3.94
N ASP A 201 15.69 -9.24 -4.03
CA ASP A 201 15.91 -7.82 -3.73
C ASP A 201 15.31 -6.97 -4.84
N ALA A 202 14.70 -5.84 -4.46
CA ALA A 202 13.94 -5.00 -5.39
C ALA A 202 14.82 -4.08 -6.25
N ASP A 203 16.02 -4.52 -6.58
CA ASP A 203 17.05 -3.76 -7.33
C ASP A 203 16.66 -3.52 -8.80
N PHE A 204 15.57 -4.15 -9.25
CA PHE A 204 14.96 -3.87 -10.56
C PHE A 204 14.32 -2.48 -10.62
N PHE A 205 14.08 -1.83 -9.48
CA PHE A 205 13.77 -0.41 -9.46
C PHE A 205 15.02 0.38 -9.84
N GLY A 206 14.99 1.02 -11.01
CA GLY A 206 16.06 1.91 -11.46
C GLY A 206 16.12 3.23 -10.66
N THR A 207 16.86 4.21 -11.18
CA THR A 207 17.11 5.49 -10.49
C THR A 207 15.85 6.32 -10.24
N TYR A 208 14.82 6.17 -11.07
CA TYR A 208 13.57 6.94 -10.97
C TYR A 208 12.36 6.00 -10.97
N PRO A 209 12.11 5.29 -9.86
CA PRO A 209 11.01 4.34 -9.79
C PRO A 209 9.67 5.08 -9.69
N THR A 210 8.63 4.50 -10.28
CA THR A 210 7.27 5.03 -10.17
C THR A 210 6.77 4.88 -8.73
N LEU A 211 6.31 5.97 -8.11
CA LEU A 211 5.88 6.00 -6.70
C LEU A 211 4.86 4.90 -6.37
N ASN A 212 3.82 4.78 -7.19
CA ASN A 212 2.76 3.76 -7.00
C ASN A 212 3.30 2.32 -6.99
N HIS A 213 4.34 2.04 -7.78
CA HIS A 213 4.94 0.70 -7.86
C HIS A 213 5.79 0.39 -6.62
N VAL A 214 6.57 1.36 -6.14
CA VAL A 214 7.32 1.24 -4.88
C VAL A 214 6.36 1.01 -3.72
N VAL A 215 5.27 1.80 -3.64
CA VAL A 215 4.23 1.68 -2.62
C VAL A 215 3.57 0.28 -2.65
N ALA A 216 3.26 -0.24 -3.83
CA ALA A 216 2.66 -1.57 -3.96
C ALA A 216 3.61 -2.70 -3.50
N ILE A 217 4.88 -2.66 -3.91
CA ILE A 217 5.86 -3.68 -3.51
C ILE A 217 6.21 -3.57 -2.02
N LEU A 218 6.27 -2.35 -1.48
CA LEU A 218 6.43 -2.12 -0.05
C LEU A 218 5.27 -2.74 0.75
N LEU A 219 4.02 -2.47 0.35
CA LEU A 219 2.84 -3.07 0.99
C LEU A 219 2.86 -4.61 0.89
N LEU A 220 3.22 -5.16 -0.27
CA LEU A 220 3.35 -6.60 -0.46
C LEU A 220 4.39 -7.21 0.49
N LYS A 221 5.60 -6.62 0.59
CA LYS A 221 6.63 -7.14 1.49
C LYS A 221 6.25 -7.00 2.96
N LEU A 222 5.59 -5.91 3.35
CA LEU A 222 5.03 -5.73 4.70
C LEU A 222 3.94 -6.78 5.01
N LYS A 223 3.05 -7.06 4.05
CA LYS A 223 2.02 -8.11 4.17
C LYS A 223 2.66 -9.48 4.43
N LEU A 224 3.68 -9.84 3.66
CA LEU A 224 4.43 -11.10 3.86
C LEU A 224 5.17 -11.13 5.21
N LEU A 225 5.75 -10.01 5.64
CA LEU A 225 6.43 -9.89 6.93
C LEU A 225 5.45 -10.12 8.10
N VAL A 226 4.26 -9.50 8.04
CA VAL A 226 3.19 -9.70 9.01
C VAL A 226 2.72 -11.17 9.04
N ASP A 227 2.54 -11.80 7.87
CA ASP A 227 2.14 -13.20 7.78
C ASP A 227 3.18 -14.16 8.39
N ILE A 228 4.48 -13.96 8.10
CA ILE A 228 5.56 -14.78 8.68
C ILE A 228 5.58 -14.62 10.21
N ARG A 229 5.44 -13.38 10.70
CA ARG A 229 5.33 -13.11 12.14
C ARG A 229 4.14 -13.87 12.74
N ASN A 230 2.97 -13.76 12.13
CA ASN A 230 1.75 -14.44 12.57
C ASN A 230 1.93 -15.97 12.63
N LEU A 231 2.57 -16.57 11.61
CA LEU A 231 2.90 -18.00 11.60
C LEU A 231 3.83 -18.38 12.74
N LYS A 232 4.95 -17.68 12.91
CA LYS A 232 5.91 -17.93 14.00
C LYS A 232 5.25 -17.84 15.37
N MET A 233 4.43 -16.82 15.57
CA MET A 233 3.71 -16.60 16.83
C MET A 233 2.68 -17.69 17.10
N THR A 234 1.93 -18.06 16.07
CA THR A 234 0.97 -19.15 16.14
C THR A 234 1.66 -20.45 16.53
N ARG A 235 2.77 -20.81 15.88
CA ARG A 235 3.57 -22.00 16.23
C ARG A 235 4.06 -22.00 17.67
N LYS A 236 4.57 -20.86 18.15
CA LYS A 236 5.04 -20.71 19.54
C LYS A 236 3.91 -20.91 20.54
N ILE A 237 2.73 -20.33 20.27
CA ILE A 237 1.54 -20.49 21.11
C ILE A 237 1.05 -21.94 21.07
N LEU A 238 0.93 -22.53 19.88
CA LEU A 238 0.50 -23.92 19.70
C LEU A 238 1.45 -24.90 20.38
N ALA A 239 2.76 -24.72 20.28
CA ALA A 239 3.75 -25.54 21.00
C ALA A 239 3.59 -25.47 22.52
N SER A 240 3.13 -24.33 23.05
CA SER A 240 2.86 -24.16 24.49
C SER A 240 1.50 -24.75 24.94
N ARG A 241 0.62 -25.12 23.99
CA ARG A 241 -0.73 -25.62 24.25
C ARG A 241 -0.84 -27.08 23.81
N ARG A 242 -1.45 -27.94 24.62
CA ARG A 242 -1.69 -29.35 24.26
C ARG A 242 -2.89 -29.50 23.32
N LEU A 243 -2.84 -28.85 22.15
CA LEU A 243 -3.87 -28.93 21.12
C LEU A 243 -3.61 -30.12 20.17
N LEU A 244 -4.69 -30.73 19.67
CA LEU A 244 -4.64 -31.78 18.64
C LEU A 244 -3.94 -31.25 17.39
N HIS A 245 -3.00 -32.04 16.85
CA HIS A 245 -2.14 -31.65 15.73
C HIS A 245 -2.95 -31.29 14.47
N ASP A 246 -4.08 -31.96 14.24
CA ASP A 246 -4.97 -31.72 13.10
C ASP A 246 -5.56 -30.29 13.07
N LEU A 247 -5.62 -29.61 14.22
CA LEU A 247 -6.09 -28.22 14.29
C LEU A 247 -4.99 -27.21 13.97
N TRP A 248 -3.71 -27.60 14.04
CA TRP A 248 -2.58 -26.68 13.86
C TRP A 248 -2.56 -26.13 12.44
N GLU A 249 -2.72 -27.01 11.44
CA GLU A 249 -2.69 -26.63 10.03
C GLU A 249 -3.80 -25.62 9.70
N SER A 250 -5.01 -25.83 10.19
CA SER A 250 -6.12 -24.90 9.97
C SER A 250 -5.93 -23.56 10.68
N ILE A 251 -5.34 -23.55 11.88
CA ILE A 251 -5.09 -22.31 12.63
C ILE A 251 -3.98 -21.51 11.93
N GLU A 252 -2.89 -22.14 11.54
CA GLU A 252 -1.79 -21.50 10.82
C GLU A 252 -2.26 -20.89 9.48
N LEU A 253 -3.10 -21.60 8.72
CA LEU A 253 -3.69 -21.05 7.49
C LEU A 253 -4.64 -19.88 7.74
N SER A 254 -5.28 -19.83 8.91
CA SER A 254 -6.23 -18.76 9.24
C SER A 254 -5.56 -17.44 9.65
N VAL A 255 -4.28 -17.48 10.05
CA VAL A 255 -3.52 -16.29 10.50
C VAL A 255 -2.66 -15.67 9.39
N VAL A 256 -2.60 -16.31 8.22
CA VAL A 256 -1.95 -15.77 7.02
C VAL A 256 -3.00 -15.25 6.05
N ARG A 257 -2.71 -14.11 5.43
CA ARG A 257 -3.54 -13.56 4.38
C ARG A 257 -3.05 -13.92 2.99
N SER A 258 -1.75 -13.80 2.74
CA SER A 258 -1.20 -13.99 1.40
C SER A 258 -1.22 -15.47 0.97
N PRO A 259 -1.67 -15.76 -0.27
CA PRO A 259 -1.49 -17.08 -0.89
C PRO A 259 -0.01 -17.50 -1.00
N LEU A 260 0.93 -16.55 -1.05
CA LEU A 260 2.36 -16.83 -1.03
C LEU A 260 2.80 -17.31 0.36
N SER A 261 2.34 -16.65 1.42
CA SER A 261 2.62 -17.03 2.82
C SER A 261 2.04 -18.38 3.19
N ALA A 262 0.91 -18.79 2.59
CA ALA A 262 0.36 -20.13 2.78
C ALA A 262 1.36 -21.23 2.38
N LYS A 263 2.25 -20.98 1.41
CA LYS A 263 3.32 -21.92 1.04
C LYS A 263 4.41 -22.01 2.13
N LEU A 264 4.67 -20.91 2.84
CA LEU A 264 5.63 -20.82 3.94
C LEU A 264 5.19 -21.61 5.18
N GLN A 265 3.92 -22.02 5.25
CA GLN A 265 3.44 -22.92 6.29
C GLN A 265 4.22 -24.25 6.36
N ARG A 266 4.83 -24.69 5.25
CA ARG A 266 5.59 -25.94 5.25
C ARG A 266 7.06 -25.76 5.64
N GLU A 267 7.49 -24.52 5.83
CA GLU A 267 8.88 -24.19 6.11
C GLU A 267 9.25 -24.41 7.58
N SER A 268 10.52 -24.70 7.81
CA SER A 268 11.10 -24.84 9.15
C SER A 268 11.12 -23.50 9.91
N PRO A 269 11.15 -23.51 11.26
CA PRO A 269 11.33 -22.29 12.05
C PRO A 269 12.56 -21.47 11.64
N GLU A 270 13.67 -22.13 11.32
CA GLU A 270 14.92 -21.49 10.88
C GLU A 270 14.76 -20.81 9.52
N ALA A 271 14.06 -21.45 8.57
CA ALA A 271 13.76 -20.86 7.28
C ALA A 271 12.84 -19.64 7.41
N LEU A 272 11.83 -19.69 8.29
CA LEU A 272 10.97 -18.54 8.58
C LEU A 272 11.74 -17.37 9.19
N LEU A 273 12.67 -17.62 10.11
CA LEU A 273 13.53 -16.58 10.69
C LEU A 273 14.40 -15.90 9.62
N LYS A 274 14.99 -16.70 8.71
CA LYS A 274 15.79 -16.17 7.60
C LYS A 274 14.94 -15.34 6.64
N ALA A 275 13.73 -15.80 6.32
CA ALA A 275 12.80 -15.09 5.44
C ALA A 275 12.31 -13.78 6.08
N GLU A 276 12.00 -13.77 7.38
CA GLU A 276 11.65 -12.56 8.14
C GLU A 276 12.78 -11.54 8.11
N ALA A 277 14.02 -11.94 8.42
CA ALA A 277 15.18 -11.05 8.38
C ALA A 277 15.42 -10.48 6.96
N LYS A 278 15.25 -11.30 5.92
CA LYS A 278 15.35 -10.85 4.53
C LYS A 278 14.28 -9.83 4.19
N LEU A 279 13.01 -10.12 4.47
CA LEU A 279 11.89 -9.21 4.21
C LEU A 279 12.00 -7.91 5.00
N LEU A 280 12.49 -7.97 6.24
CA LEU A 280 12.73 -6.80 7.07
C LEU A 280 13.74 -5.87 6.41
N ASN A 281 14.89 -6.38 5.97
CA ASN A 281 15.90 -5.59 5.26
C ASN A 281 15.37 -5.01 3.95
N GLN A 282 14.65 -5.81 3.16
CA GLN A 282 14.04 -5.35 1.90
C GLN A 282 13.00 -4.26 2.13
N THR A 283 12.18 -4.40 3.17
CA THR A 283 11.16 -3.41 3.53
C THR A 283 11.80 -2.10 3.98
N ARG A 284 12.90 -2.16 4.74
CA ARG A 284 13.68 -0.97 5.12
C ARG A 284 14.27 -0.27 3.90
N GLY A 285 14.84 -1.03 2.96
CA GLY A 285 15.37 -0.50 1.71
C GLY A 285 14.29 0.18 0.85
N LEU A 286 13.16 -0.50 0.62
CA LEU A 286 12.02 0.08 -0.10
C LEU A 286 11.43 1.30 0.61
N GLY A 287 11.42 1.30 1.94
CA GLY A 287 11.00 2.43 2.76
C GLY A 287 11.89 3.65 2.56
N ALA A 288 13.22 3.46 2.47
CA ALA A 288 14.15 4.52 2.12
C ALA A 288 13.92 5.04 0.69
N THR A 289 13.78 4.14 -0.29
CA THR A 289 13.45 4.51 -1.68
C THR A 289 12.14 5.28 -1.77
N LEU A 290 11.13 4.92 -0.98
CA LEU A 290 9.86 5.63 -0.91
C LEU A 290 10.04 7.06 -0.40
N VAL A 291 10.81 7.26 0.66
CA VAL A 291 11.07 8.59 1.24
C VAL A 291 11.87 9.46 0.27
N GLU A 292 12.84 8.88 -0.45
CA GLU A 292 13.59 9.56 -1.51
C GLU A 292 12.69 9.96 -2.69
N ALA A 293 11.76 9.07 -3.09
CA ALA A 293 10.81 9.35 -4.17
C ALA A 293 9.76 10.40 -3.77
N ASN A 294 9.23 10.31 -2.53
CA ASN A 294 8.25 11.25 -2.01
C ASN A 294 8.25 11.29 -0.47
N HIS A 295 8.90 12.31 0.10
CA HIS A 295 9.03 12.47 1.56
C HIS A 295 7.69 12.60 2.30
N SER A 296 6.63 13.10 1.65
CA SER A 296 5.33 13.36 2.29
C SER A 296 4.45 12.12 2.39
N PHE A 297 4.73 11.05 1.64
CA PHE A 297 3.84 9.89 1.55
C PHE A 297 3.55 9.25 2.91
N MET A 298 4.58 9.06 3.74
CA MET A 298 4.42 8.40 5.04
C MET A 298 3.60 9.23 6.01
N PHE A 299 3.68 10.57 5.94
CA PHE A 299 2.84 11.46 6.75
C PHE A 299 1.36 11.29 6.40
N CYS A 300 1.05 11.31 5.10
CA CYS A 300 -0.31 11.12 4.62
C CYS A 300 -0.81 9.68 4.80
N LEU A 301 0.07 8.68 4.93
CA LEU A 301 -0.35 7.32 5.29
C LEU A 301 -1.03 7.27 6.67
N PHE A 302 -0.55 8.07 7.63
CA PHE A 302 -1.13 8.17 8.97
C PHE A 302 -2.24 9.21 9.09
N ASP A 303 -2.21 10.26 8.28
CA ASP A 303 -3.29 11.25 8.16
C ASP A 303 -3.70 11.48 6.70
N PRO A 304 -4.58 10.62 6.15
CA PRO A 304 -4.82 10.55 4.71
C PRO A 304 -5.92 11.48 4.22
N ASP A 305 -6.69 12.10 5.11
CA ASP A 305 -8.02 12.62 4.76
C ASP A 305 -7.94 13.76 3.73
N GLU A 306 -6.93 14.63 3.84
CA GLU A 306 -6.67 15.69 2.86
C GLU A 306 -6.33 15.11 1.47
N ALA A 307 -5.32 14.24 1.42
CA ALA A 307 -4.85 13.60 0.19
C ALA A 307 -5.94 12.78 -0.52
N LEU A 308 -6.81 12.10 0.25
CA LEU A 308 -7.90 11.27 -0.28
C LEU A 308 -9.08 12.08 -0.83
N CYS A 309 -9.25 13.32 -0.38
CA CYS A 309 -10.33 14.20 -0.83
C CYS A 309 -9.92 15.09 -2.01
N ASP A 310 -8.62 15.16 -2.30
CA ASP A 310 -8.08 16.06 -3.32
C ASP A 310 -8.32 15.59 -4.76
N ARG A 311 -8.16 16.51 -5.73
CA ARG A 311 -8.33 16.25 -7.16
C ARG A 311 -7.21 16.88 -7.98
N PRO A 312 -6.00 16.30 -7.99
CA PRO A 312 -4.93 16.80 -8.82
C PRO A 312 -5.29 16.73 -10.30
N GLU A 313 -5.09 17.84 -11.03
CA GLU A 313 -5.24 17.87 -12.49
C GLU A 313 -3.96 17.41 -13.19
N SER A 314 -2.80 17.66 -12.56
CA SER A 314 -1.48 17.27 -13.00
C SER A 314 -0.57 17.11 -11.78
N TYR A 315 0.58 16.49 -11.97
CA TYR A 315 1.60 16.34 -10.94
C TYR A 315 3.00 16.38 -11.57
N SER A 316 4.00 16.56 -10.72
CA SER A 316 5.42 16.33 -11.06
C SER A 316 5.98 15.27 -10.11
N MET A 317 7.03 14.57 -10.52
CA MET A 317 7.66 13.56 -9.64
C MET A 317 8.12 14.21 -8.32
N GLY A 318 7.77 13.58 -7.20
CA GLY A 318 8.04 14.04 -5.84
C GLY A 318 7.09 15.13 -5.34
N SER A 319 6.09 15.56 -6.13
CA SER A 319 5.15 16.60 -5.70
C SER A 319 4.08 16.06 -4.75
N TRP A 320 3.40 16.96 -4.05
CA TRP A 320 2.28 16.59 -3.18
C TRP A 320 1.12 15.99 -3.98
N GLU A 321 0.88 16.49 -5.20
CA GLU A 321 -0.15 15.96 -6.11
C GLU A 321 0.11 14.50 -6.50
N GLU A 322 1.37 14.13 -6.76
CA GLU A 322 1.75 12.74 -7.05
C GLU A 322 1.45 11.84 -5.85
N MET A 323 1.79 12.31 -4.64
CA MET A 323 1.50 11.63 -3.39
C MET A 323 -0.01 11.46 -3.20
N ALA A 324 -0.81 12.52 -3.41
CA ALA A 324 -2.25 12.48 -3.25
C ALA A 324 -2.88 11.45 -4.20
N LEU A 325 -2.44 11.39 -5.46
CA LEU A 325 -2.86 10.35 -6.41
C LEU A 325 -2.44 8.95 -5.95
N ALA A 326 -1.20 8.77 -5.48
CA ALA A 326 -0.73 7.49 -4.96
C ALA A 326 -1.52 7.01 -3.75
N MET A 327 -1.92 7.93 -2.86
CA MET A 327 -2.83 7.67 -1.74
C MET A 327 -4.21 7.23 -2.22
N GLN A 328 -4.81 7.94 -3.17
CA GLN A 328 -6.13 7.58 -3.74
C GLN A 328 -6.12 6.24 -4.49
N ASN A 329 -4.97 5.83 -5.02
CA ASN A 329 -4.81 4.55 -5.70
C ASN A 329 -4.63 3.39 -4.70
N SER A 330 -3.85 3.61 -3.64
CA SER A 330 -3.34 2.53 -2.79
C SER A 330 -3.94 2.43 -1.39
N TYR A 331 -4.51 3.51 -0.82
CA TYR A 331 -4.86 3.55 0.61
C TYR A 331 -5.87 2.48 1.03
N ALA A 332 -6.84 2.15 0.17
CA ALA A 332 -7.76 1.05 0.44
C ALA A 332 -7.04 -0.29 0.61
N ALA A 333 -5.95 -0.53 -0.13
CA ALA A 333 -5.14 -1.74 0.02
C ALA A 333 -4.37 -1.75 1.36
N TRP A 334 -3.81 -0.61 1.77
CA TRP A 334 -3.18 -0.45 3.08
C TRP A 334 -4.15 -0.72 4.22
N TRP A 335 -5.33 -0.08 4.17
CA TRP A 335 -6.36 -0.21 5.17
C TRP A 335 -6.93 -1.63 5.28
N GLU A 336 -7.13 -2.30 4.14
CA GLU A 336 -7.62 -3.68 4.11
C GLU A 336 -6.56 -4.68 4.62
N THR A 337 -5.26 -4.35 4.58
CA THR A 337 -4.16 -5.23 4.99
C THR A 337 -3.89 -5.19 6.50
N GLU A 338 -4.69 -5.98 7.22
CA GLU A 338 -4.61 -6.14 8.68
C GLU A 338 -3.17 -6.39 9.18
N GLY A 339 -2.80 -5.70 10.27
CA GLY A 339 -1.50 -5.81 10.92
C GLY A 339 -0.40 -4.94 10.32
N VAL A 340 -0.51 -4.47 9.06
CA VAL A 340 0.54 -3.62 8.46
C VAL A 340 0.56 -2.23 9.08
N LEU A 341 -0.60 -1.55 9.15
CA LEU A 341 -0.68 -0.22 9.78
C LEU A 341 -0.37 -0.30 11.28
N ASP A 342 -0.77 -1.38 11.96
CA ASP A 342 -0.45 -1.61 13.38
C ASP A 342 1.07 -1.72 13.60
N LEU A 343 1.76 -2.47 12.73
CA LEU A 343 3.21 -2.62 12.76
C LEU A 343 3.92 -1.28 12.54
N LEU A 344 3.46 -0.49 11.56
CA LEU A 344 4.04 0.82 11.28
C LEU A 344 3.77 1.83 12.40
N ASN A 345 2.59 1.79 13.02
CA ASN A 345 2.28 2.61 14.19
C ASN A 345 3.14 2.23 15.42
N ASP A 346 3.42 0.94 15.65
CA ASP A 346 4.32 0.50 16.73
C ASP A 346 5.77 0.94 16.46
N ALA A 347 6.22 0.90 15.19
CA ALA A 347 7.53 1.44 14.80
C ALA A 347 7.62 2.95 15.02
N ARG A 348 6.57 3.70 14.64
CA ARG A 348 6.46 5.14 14.90
C ARG A 348 6.48 5.45 16.40
N ALA A 349 5.76 4.69 17.22
CA ALA A 349 5.76 4.84 18.67
C ALA A 349 7.13 4.55 19.27
N CYS A 350 7.84 3.53 18.78
CA CYS A 350 9.22 3.25 19.20
C CYS A 350 10.17 4.40 18.83
N ALA A 351 10.07 4.92 17.61
CA ALA A 351 10.87 6.05 17.16
C ALA A 351 10.62 7.32 17.98
N ALA A 352 9.36 7.61 18.30
CA ALA A 352 9.00 8.73 19.16
C ALA A 352 9.64 8.59 20.55
N ARG A 353 9.39 7.46 21.24
CA ARG A 353 9.90 7.23 22.59
C ARG A 353 11.42 7.33 22.69
N ASP A 354 12.14 6.79 21.71
CA ASP A 354 13.61 6.80 21.70
C ASP A 354 14.18 8.18 21.34
N SER A 355 13.38 9.06 20.71
CA SER A 355 13.81 10.41 20.33
C SER A 355 13.34 11.49 21.33
N GLU A 356 12.57 11.15 22.38
CA GLU A 356 12.04 12.11 23.36
C GLU A 356 13.14 13.01 23.94
N ASP A 357 14.26 12.41 24.36
CA ASP A 357 15.36 13.14 25.00
C ASP A 357 16.11 14.04 23.98
N GLU A 358 16.21 13.63 22.70
CA GLU A 358 16.82 14.44 21.64
C GLU A 358 15.98 15.67 21.27
N ILE A 359 14.65 15.59 21.40
CA ILE A 359 13.76 16.71 21.09
C ILE A 359 13.99 17.88 22.04
N ASP A 360 14.24 17.60 23.33
CA ASP A 360 14.52 18.65 24.32
C ASP A 360 15.75 19.47 23.91
N ASP A 361 16.80 18.81 23.42
CA ASP A 361 18.00 19.48 22.90
C ASP A 361 17.70 20.27 21.60
N MET A 362 16.95 19.68 20.66
CA MET A 362 16.59 20.31 19.39
C MET A 362 15.70 21.56 19.56
N MET A 363 14.89 21.61 20.62
CA MET A 363 14.01 22.75 20.90
C MET A 363 14.78 24.04 21.21
N GLY A 364 16.02 23.94 21.70
CA GLY A 364 16.89 25.10 21.93
C GLY A 364 17.20 25.88 20.64
N ASP A 365 17.41 25.17 19.54
CA ASP A 365 17.65 25.74 18.21
C ASP A 365 16.33 26.12 17.50
N GLU A 366 15.26 25.34 17.69
CA GLU A 366 13.97 25.58 17.04
C GLU A 366 13.25 26.84 17.58
N ALA A 367 13.43 27.17 18.87
CA ALA A 367 12.86 28.37 19.50
C ALA A 367 13.34 29.69 18.88
N GLN A 368 14.44 29.66 18.12
CA GLN A 368 15.02 30.82 17.45
C GLN A 368 14.39 31.08 16.07
N ARG A 369 13.50 30.20 15.59
CA ARG A 369 12.89 30.29 14.25
C ARG A 369 11.59 31.10 14.26
N PRO A 370 11.30 31.88 13.20
CA PRO A 370 10.11 32.73 13.11
C PRO A 370 8.78 31.96 13.03
N ASN A 371 8.81 30.70 12.59
CA ASN A 371 7.68 29.75 12.63
C ASN A 371 8.11 28.52 13.45
N SER A 372 8.37 28.70 14.74
CA SER A 372 8.83 27.61 15.61
C SER A 372 7.75 26.55 15.77
N ARG A 373 8.15 25.29 15.56
CA ARG A 373 7.30 24.13 15.85
C ARG A 373 7.31 23.86 17.35
N THR A 374 6.22 23.28 17.83
CA THR A 374 6.16 22.73 19.19
C THR A 374 7.01 21.45 19.30
N ALA A 375 7.43 21.10 20.51
CA ALA A 375 8.14 19.83 20.76
C ALA A 375 7.30 18.62 20.30
N GLU A 376 5.97 18.68 20.48
CA GLU A 376 5.05 17.63 20.05
C GLU A 376 5.01 17.49 18.52
N GLU A 377 4.96 18.59 17.78
CA GLU A 377 5.00 18.58 16.31
C GLU A 377 6.35 18.07 15.78
N LEU A 378 7.46 18.52 16.38
CA LEU A 378 8.80 18.07 16.01
C LEU A 378 8.98 16.57 16.28
N LEU A 379 8.51 16.10 17.44
CA LEU A 379 8.53 14.69 17.79
C LEU A 379 7.65 13.87 16.83
N ALA A 380 6.47 14.38 16.45
CA ALA A 380 5.60 13.74 15.48
C ALA A 380 6.31 13.58 14.13
N ASP A 381 7.01 14.61 13.64
CA ASP A 381 7.78 14.55 12.40
C ASP A 381 8.94 13.56 12.46
N VAL A 382 9.74 13.64 13.53
CA VAL A 382 10.88 12.74 13.76
C VAL A 382 10.39 11.28 13.86
N SER A 383 9.27 11.05 14.52
CA SER A 383 8.69 9.72 14.67
C SER A 383 8.35 9.07 13.33
N VAL A 384 7.87 9.86 12.35
CA VAL A 384 7.53 9.36 11.00
C VAL A 384 8.80 9.14 10.17
N ASN A 385 9.73 10.09 10.21
CA ASN A 385 10.98 10.02 9.43
C ASN A 385 11.87 8.84 9.85
N ARG A 386 11.80 8.42 11.11
CA ARG A 386 12.61 7.32 11.66
C ARG A 386 11.95 5.95 11.61
N ILE A 387 10.71 5.80 11.12
CA ILE A 387 9.94 4.53 11.14
C ILE A 387 10.76 3.33 10.65
N TRP A 388 11.44 3.48 9.51
CA TRP A 388 12.20 2.37 8.90
C TRP A 388 13.41 1.95 9.74
N GLY A 389 13.96 2.87 10.56
CA GLY A 389 15.00 2.58 11.53
C GLY A 389 14.55 1.67 12.67
N TYR A 390 13.27 1.78 13.06
CA TYR A 390 12.66 1.09 14.20
C TYR A 390 11.70 -0.04 13.80
N LEU A 391 11.63 -0.41 12.51
CA LEU A 391 10.76 -1.48 12.03
C LEU A 391 11.11 -2.83 12.67
N ASP A 392 12.40 -3.10 12.92
CA ASP A 392 12.86 -4.32 13.59
C ASP A 392 12.38 -4.38 15.05
N TRP A 393 12.37 -3.25 15.76
CA TRP A 393 11.85 -3.15 17.12
C TRP A 393 10.35 -3.47 17.16
N ALA A 394 9.60 -2.95 16.18
CA ALA A 394 8.18 -3.22 16.06
C ALA A 394 7.86 -4.70 15.76
N VAL A 395 8.66 -5.34 14.90
CA VAL A 395 8.52 -6.79 14.62
C VAL A 395 8.82 -7.62 15.87
N GLU A 396 9.84 -7.27 16.64
CA GLU A 396 10.17 -7.93 17.90
C GLU A 396 9.07 -7.74 18.95
N ASN A 397 8.55 -6.51 19.10
CA ASN A 397 7.42 -6.20 19.98
C ASN A 397 6.18 -7.01 19.64
N ALA A 398 5.83 -7.06 18.36
CA ALA A 398 4.67 -7.81 17.87
C ALA A 398 4.87 -9.34 17.96
N SER A 399 6.10 -9.79 18.27
CA SER A 399 6.44 -11.19 18.53
C SER A 399 6.59 -11.52 20.04
N TYR A 400 6.42 -10.51 20.90
CA TYR A 400 6.60 -10.66 22.35
C TYR A 400 5.28 -11.05 23.04
N LEU A 401 5.34 -12.08 23.90
CA LEU A 401 4.16 -12.62 24.62
C LEU A 401 4.08 -12.18 26.09
N GLY A 402 5.08 -11.45 26.57
CA GLY A 402 5.12 -11.00 27.96
C GLY A 402 4.34 -9.69 28.19
N PRO A 403 4.47 -9.11 29.40
CA PRO A 403 3.82 -7.86 29.74
C PRO A 403 4.28 -6.69 28.87
N TRP A 404 3.37 -5.77 28.53
CA TRP A 404 3.67 -4.65 27.63
C TRP A 404 4.90 -3.83 28.04
N PHE A 405 5.07 -3.56 29.34
CA PHE A 405 6.19 -2.78 29.89
C PHE A 405 7.55 -3.50 29.81
N GLU A 406 7.57 -4.78 29.45
CA GLU A 406 8.80 -5.57 29.28
C GLU A 406 9.13 -5.88 27.82
N ARG A 407 8.41 -5.25 26.87
CA ARG A 407 8.68 -5.42 25.45
C ARG A 407 10.16 -5.16 25.11
N PRO A 408 10.72 -5.86 24.11
CA PRO A 408 12.11 -5.67 23.69
C PRO A 408 12.48 -4.20 23.45
N SER A 409 11.59 -3.42 22.83
CA SER A 409 11.82 -1.99 22.60
C SER A 409 11.91 -1.17 23.89
N GLU A 410 11.09 -1.48 24.90
CA GLU A 410 11.11 -0.78 26.19
C GLU A 410 12.43 -1.03 26.93
N ARG A 411 12.91 -2.28 26.87
CA ARG A 411 14.21 -2.66 27.45
C ARG A 411 15.35 -1.93 26.73
N ARG A 412 15.35 -1.92 25.39
CA ARG A 412 16.35 -1.20 24.59
C ARG A 412 16.35 0.30 24.88
N THR A 413 15.19 0.95 24.90
CA THR A 413 15.11 2.38 25.26
C THR A 413 15.66 2.64 26.67
N CYS A 414 15.32 1.80 27.65
CA CYS A 414 15.85 1.94 29.01
C CYS A 414 17.38 1.74 29.08
N GLU A 415 17.91 0.76 28.35
CA GLU A 415 19.35 0.51 28.23
C GLU A 415 20.08 1.66 27.53
N ASN A 416 19.52 2.17 26.43
CA ASN A 416 20.04 3.33 25.70
C ASN A 416 20.09 4.57 26.62
N ARG A 417 18.99 4.91 27.29
CA ARG A 417 18.94 6.05 28.23
C ARG A 417 19.98 5.94 29.34
N LYS A 418 20.19 4.74 29.89
CA LYS A 418 21.24 4.50 30.90
C LYS A 418 22.64 4.70 30.33
N ALA A 419 22.90 4.17 29.12
CA ALA A 419 24.19 4.31 28.47
C ALA A 419 24.50 5.78 28.14
N TRP A 420 23.51 6.53 27.64
CA TRP A 420 23.63 7.96 27.40
C TRP A 420 23.89 8.75 28.68
N ALA A 421 23.15 8.48 29.76
CA ALA A 421 23.39 9.13 31.05
C ALA A 421 24.82 8.86 31.59
N SER A 422 25.31 7.62 31.46
CA SER A 422 26.69 7.29 31.84
C SER A 422 27.74 8.00 30.97
N ALA A 423 27.51 8.12 29.66
CA ALA A 423 28.41 8.86 28.77
C ALA A 423 28.50 10.36 29.13
N ILE A 424 27.37 10.98 29.47
CA ILE A 424 27.34 12.38 29.94
C ILE A 424 28.10 12.53 31.26
N GLU A 425 27.93 11.59 32.19
CA GLU A 425 28.68 11.59 33.47
C GLU A 425 30.20 11.49 33.23
N GLU A 426 30.63 10.62 32.31
CA GLU A 426 32.04 10.47 31.91
C GLU A 426 32.60 11.74 31.25
N GLU A 427 31.83 12.40 30.38
CA GLU A 427 32.22 13.67 29.74
C GLU A 427 32.37 14.80 30.75
N VAL A 428 31.42 14.93 31.69
CA VAL A 428 31.50 15.91 32.79
C VAL A 428 32.68 15.63 33.72
N GLU A 429 33.02 14.36 33.96
CA GLU A 429 34.21 14.00 34.73
C GLU A 429 35.50 14.35 33.99
N LEU A 430 35.54 14.13 32.67
CA LEU A 430 36.67 14.51 31.81
C LEU A 430 36.88 16.03 31.79
N ASP A 431 35.82 16.81 31.62
CA ASP A 431 35.88 18.28 31.65
C ASP A 431 36.39 18.80 33.00
N ARG A 432 35.91 18.23 34.11
CA ARG A 432 36.42 18.57 35.45
C ARG A 432 37.90 18.23 35.63
N LEU A 433 38.39 17.16 35.00
CA LEU A 433 39.81 16.80 35.03
C LEU A 433 40.64 17.78 34.18
N LEU A 434 40.14 18.16 33.01
CA LEU A 434 40.78 19.15 32.14
C LEU A 434 40.85 20.54 32.79
N ASP A 435 39.78 20.99 33.45
CA ASP A 435 39.76 22.26 34.19
C ASP A 435 40.75 22.26 35.37
N LYS A 436 40.87 21.14 36.09
CA LYS A 436 41.88 21.00 37.15
C LYS A 436 43.31 21.06 36.60
N TRP A 437 43.56 20.49 35.43
CA TRP A 437 44.86 20.54 34.79
C TRP A 437 45.19 21.94 34.26
N ALA A 438 44.21 22.62 33.65
CA ALA A 438 44.36 24.00 33.19
C ALA A 438 44.61 24.98 34.36
N GLY A 439 43.92 24.80 35.49
CA GLY A 439 44.12 25.60 36.69
C GLY A 439 45.42 25.33 37.46
N SER A 440 46.13 24.24 37.15
CA SER A 440 47.43 23.91 37.74
C SER A 440 48.65 24.39 36.93
N GLY A 441 48.42 25.03 35.77
CA GLY A 441 49.48 25.52 34.88
C GLY A 441 49.90 26.99 35.06
N ASP A 442 49.24 27.74 35.95
CA ASP A 442 49.52 29.17 36.21
C ASP A 442 50.30 29.42 37.53
N GLU A 443 50.78 28.35 38.18
CA GLU A 443 51.70 28.44 39.33
C GLU A 443 53.08 27.86 38.96
N ASP A 444 53.87 28.58 38.16
CA ASP A 444 55.33 28.42 38.07
C ASP A 444 56.04 29.77 37.85
#